data_AF-A0A9E4HEV6-F1
#
_entry.id   AF-A0A9E4HEV6-F1
#
_cell.length_a   1.000
_cell.length_b   1.000
_cell.length_c   1.000
_cell.angle_alpha   90.00
_cell.angle_beta   90.00
_cell.angle_gamma   90.00
#
_symmetry.space_group_name_H-M   'P 1'
#
loop_
_entity.id
_entity.type
_entity.pdbx_description
1 polymer ?
#
loop_
_entity_poly.entity_id
_entity_poly.type
_entity_poly.pdbx_seq_one_letter_code
_entity_poly.pdbx_strand_id
1 'polypeptide(L)'
;MRSILLIAFIALVGNSAQAQWYPVTSGTTENLYDIVFLNEDVGYCGGYGVILQTTDGGENWTTIFSRDSFAIRSICIVSDTSKEKLYAFARKGSSSYLVSTVLSSSPLKWSVTQIPYGPGSIYGPPKVQVYNDAMYFIDDIRLKKLKDDSLSTVVPDVSIFDINKHGLLFVSEETPEGIRIYFSEDHGMTVDTLSPHPSIFGPNQLTNAQAR
;
A
#
# COMPACT_ATOMS: atom_id res chain seq x y z
N MET A 1 -3.38 -25.47 -59.20
CA MET A 1 -3.94 -24.51 -58.23
C MET A 1 -3.98 -25.16 -56.84
N ARG A 2 -2.84 -25.18 -56.12
CA ARG A 2 -2.71 -25.73 -54.76
C ARG A 2 -1.99 -24.76 -53.81
N SER A 3 -1.92 -23.48 -54.19
CA SER A 3 -1.14 -22.45 -53.47
C SER A 3 -1.90 -21.14 -53.31
N ILE A 4 -3.21 -21.21 -53.03
CA ILE A 4 -4.01 -20.02 -52.67
C ILE A 4 -4.65 -20.15 -51.26
N LEU A 5 -4.65 -21.36 -50.67
CA LEU A 5 -5.16 -21.57 -49.30
C LEU A 5 -4.14 -21.30 -48.18
N LEU A 6 -2.86 -21.05 -48.48
CA LEU A 6 -1.84 -20.78 -47.46
C LEU A 6 -1.66 -19.28 -47.12
N ILE A 7 -2.15 -18.37 -47.97
CA ILE A 7 -1.99 -16.92 -47.76
C ILE A 7 -3.20 -16.31 -47.01
N ALA A 8 -4.33 -17.02 -46.94
CA ALA A 8 -5.46 -16.60 -46.09
C ALA A 8 -5.32 -17.03 -44.61
N PHE A 9 -4.31 -17.83 -44.26
CA PHE A 9 -4.06 -18.26 -42.88
C PHE A 9 -3.11 -17.32 -42.11
N ILE A 10 -2.44 -16.38 -42.80
CA ILE A 10 -1.58 -15.33 -42.20
C ILE A 10 -2.32 -13.97 -42.21
N ALA A 11 -3.65 -13.99 -42.23
CA ALA A 11 -4.47 -12.86 -41.75
C ALA A 11 -4.89 -13.02 -40.27
N LEU A 12 -4.34 -14.04 -39.57
CA LEU A 12 -4.15 -14.02 -38.12
C LEU A 12 -2.85 -13.26 -37.81
N VAL A 13 -2.81 -11.95 -38.06
CA VAL A 13 -1.87 -11.12 -37.31
C VAL A 13 -2.59 -10.83 -36.01
N GLY A 14 -2.28 -11.62 -34.99
CA GLY A 14 -2.86 -11.46 -33.68
C GLY A 14 -2.73 -10.00 -33.25
N ASN A 15 -3.86 -9.39 -32.89
CA ASN A 15 -3.82 -8.35 -31.89
C ASN A 15 -3.32 -9.03 -30.62
N SER A 16 -2.01 -9.22 -30.51
CA SER A 16 -1.41 -9.23 -29.19
C SER A 16 -1.81 -7.88 -28.62
N ALA A 17 -2.80 -7.87 -27.73
CA ALA A 17 -3.04 -6.78 -26.81
C ALA A 17 -1.77 -6.68 -25.97
N GLN A 18 -0.73 -6.09 -26.56
CA GLN A 18 0.47 -5.69 -25.85
C GLN A 18 -0.01 -4.54 -24.97
N ALA A 19 0.08 -4.72 -23.66
CA ALA A 19 -0.11 -3.60 -22.75
C ALA A 19 0.88 -2.51 -23.15
N GLN A 20 0.37 -1.40 -23.70
CA GLN A 20 1.18 -0.28 -24.14
C GLN A 20 1.06 0.83 -23.10
N TRP A 21 2.20 1.29 -22.61
CA TRP A 21 2.25 2.47 -21.75
C TRP A 21 2.05 3.72 -22.61
N TYR A 22 1.05 4.53 -22.25
CA TYR A 22 0.84 5.87 -22.80
C TYR A 22 1.00 6.90 -21.68
N PRO A 23 1.67 8.04 -21.94
CA PRO A 23 1.78 9.10 -20.95
C PRO A 23 0.42 9.75 -20.74
N VAL A 24 0.06 9.98 -19.47
CA VAL A 24 -1.09 10.79 -19.06
C VAL A 24 -0.58 12.01 -18.30
N THR A 25 -1.21 13.15 -18.53
CA THR A 25 -0.88 14.38 -17.79
C THR A 25 -1.57 14.34 -16.44
N SER A 26 -0.80 14.43 -15.35
CA SER A 26 -1.31 14.41 -13.96
C SER A 26 -1.96 15.72 -13.52
N GLY A 27 -1.86 16.79 -14.32
CA GLY A 27 -2.34 18.12 -13.97
C GLY A 27 -1.45 18.87 -12.95
N THR A 28 -0.26 18.37 -12.64
CA THR A 28 0.71 19.00 -11.73
C THR A 28 2.16 18.83 -12.20
N THR A 29 3.05 19.71 -11.74
CA THR A 29 4.51 19.60 -11.90
C THR A 29 5.19 18.98 -10.68
N GLU A 30 4.43 18.71 -9.63
CA GLU A 30 4.95 18.13 -8.39
C GLU A 30 5.29 16.64 -8.56
N ASN A 31 6.30 16.19 -7.81
CA ASN A 31 6.65 14.77 -7.78
C ASN A 31 5.52 13.97 -7.12
N LEU A 32 5.11 12.88 -7.77
CA LEU A 32 4.15 11.92 -7.27
C LEU A 32 4.89 10.74 -6.63
N TYR A 33 4.38 10.23 -5.49
CA TYR A 33 5.09 9.27 -4.65
C TYR A 33 4.32 7.97 -4.43
N ASP A 34 2.99 8.00 -4.43
CA ASP A 34 2.17 6.82 -4.17
C ASP A 34 0.79 6.97 -4.83
N ILE A 35 0.14 5.85 -5.15
CA ILE A 35 -1.16 5.79 -5.82
C ILE A 35 -2.00 4.64 -5.28
N VAL A 36 -3.28 4.90 -5.04
CA VAL A 36 -4.25 3.90 -4.58
C VAL A 36 -5.56 4.06 -5.34
N PHE A 37 -6.19 2.96 -5.71
CA PHE A 37 -7.51 2.95 -6.33
C PHE A 37 -8.55 2.40 -5.36
N LEU A 38 -9.70 3.08 -5.31
CA LEU A 38 -10.88 2.61 -4.60
C LEU A 38 -11.59 1.52 -5.39
N ASN A 39 -11.70 1.74 -6.70
CA ASN A 39 -12.29 0.84 -7.68
C ASN A 39 -11.64 1.12 -9.05
N GLU A 40 -12.17 0.54 -10.13
CA GLU A 40 -11.64 0.70 -11.49
C GLU A 40 -11.60 2.15 -11.99
N ASP A 41 -12.48 3.02 -11.49
CA ASP A 41 -12.66 4.38 -12.00
C ASP A 41 -12.08 5.44 -11.05
N VAL A 42 -12.21 5.22 -9.73
CA VAL A 42 -11.87 6.20 -8.70
C VAL A 42 -10.54 5.87 -8.06
N GLY A 43 -9.58 6.79 -8.19
CA GLY A 43 -8.24 6.64 -7.65
C GLY A 43 -7.66 7.94 -7.09
N TYR A 44 -6.61 7.80 -6.28
CA TYR A 44 -5.97 8.88 -5.57
C TYR A 44 -4.45 8.75 -5.67
N CYS A 45 -3.78 9.88 -5.85
CA CYS A 45 -2.31 9.93 -5.93
C CYS A 45 -1.76 10.97 -4.95
N GLY A 46 -0.81 10.57 -4.12
CA GLY A 46 -0.08 11.45 -3.21
C GLY A 46 1.20 11.98 -3.85
N GLY A 47 1.49 13.27 -3.68
CA GLY A 47 2.70 13.90 -4.17
C GLY A 47 3.31 14.92 -3.21
N TYR A 48 4.25 15.72 -3.71
CA TYR A 48 4.82 16.83 -2.94
C TYR A 48 3.79 17.95 -2.80
N GLY A 49 3.19 18.05 -1.62
CA GLY A 49 2.21 19.06 -1.26
C GLY A 49 0.82 18.85 -1.86
N VAL A 50 0.55 17.74 -2.54
CA VAL A 50 -0.72 17.51 -3.25
C VAL A 50 -1.30 16.11 -3.02
N ILE A 51 -2.62 16.01 -3.04
CA ILE A 51 -3.35 14.76 -3.33
C ILE A 51 -4.23 15.02 -4.55
N LEU A 52 -4.08 14.15 -5.55
CA LEU A 52 -4.85 14.16 -6.78
C LEU A 52 -5.94 13.09 -6.72
N GLN A 53 -7.03 13.29 -7.46
CA GLN A 53 -8.10 12.33 -7.67
C GLN A 53 -8.36 12.13 -9.16
N THR A 54 -8.65 10.90 -9.55
CA THR A 54 -9.31 10.54 -10.81
C THR A 54 -10.67 9.92 -10.53
N THR A 55 -11.60 10.07 -11.47
CA THR A 55 -12.91 9.40 -11.47
C THR A 55 -13.20 8.74 -12.82
N ASP A 56 -12.17 8.51 -13.62
CA ASP A 56 -12.21 7.96 -14.97
C ASP A 56 -11.06 6.99 -15.24
N GLY A 57 -10.65 6.24 -14.21
CA GLY A 57 -9.62 5.20 -14.34
C GLY A 57 -8.20 5.73 -14.53
N GLY A 58 -7.99 7.02 -14.25
CA GLY A 58 -6.70 7.68 -14.37
C GLY A 58 -6.46 8.38 -15.70
N GLU A 59 -7.50 8.57 -16.53
CA GLU A 59 -7.42 9.38 -17.75
C GLU A 59 -7.24 10.87 -17.45
N ASN A 60 -7.94 11.36 -16.42
CA ASN A 60 -7.82 12.74 -15.92
C ASN A 60 -7.60 12.77 -14.41
N TRP A 61 -6.77 13.71 -13.96
CA TRP A 61 -6.41 13.90 -12.55
C TRP A 61 -6.67 15.34 -12.12
N THR A 62 -7.28 15.53 -10.95
CA THR A 62 -7.59 16.83 -10.36
C THR A 62 -7.05 16.92 -8.94
N THR A 63 -6.43 18.04 -8.57
CA THR A 63 -5.97 18.28 -7.20
C THR A 63 -7.15 18.48 -6.25
N ILE A 64 -7.27 17.62 -5.24
CA ILE A 64 -8.33 17.67 -4.20
C ILE A 64 -7.80 18.09 -2.82
N PHE A 65 -6.48 18.11 -2.66
CA PHE A 65 -5.79 18.60 -1.47
C PHE A 65 -4.51 19.29 -1.90
N SER A 66 -4.21 20.44 -1.30
CA SER A 66 -2.93 21.12 -1.47
C SER A 66 -2.47 21.70 -0.14
N ARG A 67 -1.20 21.45 0.20
CA ARG A 67 -0.55 22.01 1.39
C ARG A 67 0.96 22.05 1.20
N ASP A 68 1.50 23.27 1.14
CA ASP A 68 2.92 23.47 0.86
C ASP A 68 3.86 22.73 1.80
N SER A 69 4.87 22.11 1.19
CA SER A 69 5.94 21.35 1.83
C SER A 69 5.51 20.07 2.56
N PHE A 70 4.30 19.56 2.32
CA PHE A 70 3.86 18.25 2.80
C PHE A 70 4.18 17.17 1.77
N ALA A 71 5.31 16.47 1.91
CA ALA A 71 5.59 15.32 1.04
C ALA A 71 4.66 14.16 1.42
N ILE A 72 3.61 13.91 0.63
CA ILE A 72 2.67 12.78 0.84
C ILE A 72 3.35 11.50 0.35
N ARG A 73 3.98 10.76 1.26
CA ARG A 73 4.86 9.63 0.92
C ARG A 73 4.17 8.29 0.81
N SER A 74 3.00 8.15 1.42
CA SER A 74 2.17 6.95 1.27
C SER A 74 0.70 7.32 1.40
N ILE A 75 -0.15 6.64 0.65
CA ILE A 75 -1.59 6.83 0.63
C ILE A 75 -2.30 5.47 0.64
N CYS A 76 -3.39 5.36 1.38
CA CYS A 76 -4.20 4.14 1.40
C CYS A 76 -5.67 4.45 1.67
N ILE A 77 -6.52 3.48 1.33
CA ILE A 77 -7.96 3.55 1.59
C ILE A 77 -8.30 2.48 2.61
N VAL A 78 -9.06 2.86 3.63
CA VAL A 78 -9.56 1.96 4.66
C VAL A 78 -11.07 2.13 4.77
N SER A 79 -11.81 1.02 4.77
CA SER A 79 -13.25 1.02 4.96
C SER A 79 -13.60 0.90 6.44
N ASP A 80 -13.91 2.00 7.10
CA ASP A 80 -14.27 2.03 8.52
C ASP A 80 -15.80 2.04 8.69
N THR A 81 -16.35 1.03 9.38
CA THR A 81 -17.75 0.97 9.90
C THR A 81 -18.80 1.75 9.08
N SER A 82 -18.87 1.50 7.75
CA SER A 82 -19.77 2.08 6.71
C SER A 82 -19.22 3.19 5.81
N LYS A 83 -17.99 3.67 6.00
CA LYS A 83 -17.41 4.75 5.20
C LYS A 83 -15.99 4.45 4.76
N GLU A 84 -15.70 4.76 3.51
CA GLU A 84 -14.33 4.74 3.01
C GLU A 84 -13.60 6.01 3.45
N LYS A 85 -12.42 5.81 4.03
CA LYS A 85 -11.51 6.88 4.44
C LYS A 85 -10.23 6.77 3.64
N LEU A 86 -9.79 7.91 3.12
CA LEU A 86 -8.46 8.06 2.55
C LEU A 86 -7.53 8.51 3.67
N TYR A 87 -6.45 7.77 3.88
CA TYR A 87 -5.36 8.15 4.78
C TYR A 87 -4.10 8.40 3.96
N ALA A 88 -3.33 9.42 4.35
CA ALA A 88 -2.06 9.74 3.73
C ALA A 88 -1.02 10.13 4.79
N PHE A 89 0.18 9.59 4.67
CA PHE A 89 1.30 9.93 5.54
C PHE A 89 2.16 11.00 4.88
N ALA A 90 2.29 12.13 5.56
CA ALA A 90 3.03 13.28 5.07
C ALA A 90 4.27 13.56 5.93
N ARG A 91 5.35 14.03 5.29
CA ARG A 91 6.53 14.58 5.98
C ARG A 91 6.70 16.05 5.65
N LYS A 92 7.00 16.86 6.66
CA LYS A 92 7.42 18.26 6.53
C LYS A 92 8.57 18.54 7.49
N GLY A 93 9.75 18.81 6.94
CA GLY A 93 10.99 18.87 7.74
C GLY A 93 11.22 17.55 8.49
N SER A 94 11.41 17.63 9.81
CA SER A 94 11.54 16.48 10.70
C SER A 94 10.21 15.94 11.24
N SER A 95 9.08 16.57 10.91
CA SER A 95 7.76 16.20 11.45
C SER A 95 6.99 15.28 10.50
N SER A 96 6.27 14.33 11.09
CA SER A 96 5.37 13.42 10.40
C SER A 96 3.91 13.78 10.68
N TYR A 97 3.03 13.57 9.71
CA TYR A 97 1.61 13.87 9.81
C TYR A 97 0.77 12.74 9.21
N LEU A 98 -0.37 12.48 9.83
CA LEU A 98 -1.46 11.71 9.26
C LEU A 98 -2.50 12.69 8.71
N VAL A 99 -2.71 12.64 7.40
CA VAL A 99 -3.76 13.37 6.69
C VAL A 99 -4.90 12.38 6.42
N SER A 100 -6.14 12.78 6.64
CA SER A 100 -7.28 11.91 6.31
C SER A 100 -8.53 12.67 5.88
N THR A 101 -9.38 11.99 5.13
CA THR A 101 -10.72 12.46 4.80
C THR A 101 -11.70 11.30 4.61
N VAL A 102 -12.99 11.56 4.81
CA VAL A 102 -14.08 10.62 4.55
C VAL A 102 -14.55 10.84 3.11
N LEU A 103 -14.42 9.83 2.26
CA LEU A 103 -14.63 9.95 0.81
C LEU A 103 -16.08 10.29 0.43
N SER A 104 -17.04 9.92 1.27
CA SER A 104 -18.46 10.26 1.08
C SER A 104 -18.86 11.67 1.52
N SER A 105 -17.93 12.48 2.04
CA SER A 105 -18.24 13.86 2.49
C SER A 105 -18.25 14.86 1.32
N SER A 106 -19.22 15.77 1.32
CA SER A 106 -19.30 16.87 0.33
C SER A 106 -19.54 18.22 1.02
N PRO A 107 -18.61 19.19 0.92
CA PRO A 107 -17.26 19.03 0.37
C PRO A 107 -16.43 18.07 1.24
N LEU A 108 -15.32 17.55 0.68
CA LEU A 108 -14.36 16.76 1.43
C LEU A 108 -13.86 17.56 2.64
N LYS A 109 -13.86 16.93 3.82
CA LYS A 109 -13.34 17.53 5.05
C LYS A 109 -12.04 16.85 5.44
N TRP A 110 -10.96 17.62 5.50
CA TRP A 110 -9.62 17.11 5.78
C TRP A 110 -9.26 17.25 7.26
N SER A 111 -8.76 16.17 7.85
CA SER A 111 -8.05 16.18 9.12
C SER A 111 -6.55 16.12 8.86
N VAL A 112 -5.76 16.90 9.60
CA VAL A 112 -4.29 16.79 9.57
C VAL A 112 -3.76 16.78 10.99
N THR A 113 -3.25 15.62 11.40
CA THR A 113 -2.76 15.38 12.75
C THR A 113 -1.26 15.14 12.71
N GLN A 114 -0.50 15.89 13.50
CA GLN A 114 0.92 15.59 13.68
C GLN A 114 1.07 14.29 14.48
N ILE A 115 1.92 13.40 14.00
CA ILE A 115 2.22 12.11 14.63
C ILE A 115 3.69 12.09 15.05
N PRO A 116 4.02 11.46 16.20
CA PRO A 116 5.38 11.49 16.75
C PRO A 116 6.39 10.87 15.79
N TYR A 117 6.02 9.78 15.15
CA TYR A 117 6.71 9.21 14.01
C TYR A 117 5.69 8.82 12.94
N GLY A 118 6.17 8.56 11.73
CA GLY A 118 5.35 8.12 10.62
C GLY A 118 6.05 6.95 9.92
N PRO A 119 5.37 6.27 8.98
CA PRO A 119 5.94 5.14 8.31
C PRO A 119 7.24 5.51 7.60
N GLY A 120 8.15 4.55 7.58
CA GLY A 120 9.46 4.66 6.95
C GLY A 120 10.58 4.46 7.95
N SER A 121 11.30 3.36 7.76
CA SER A 121 12.59 3.08 8.36
C SER A 121 13.66 3.99 7.73
N ILE A 122 14.82 4.14 8.39
CA ILE A 122 16.02 4.69 7.76
C ILE A 122 16.48 3.89 6.52
N TYR A 123 15.90 2.70 6.28
CA TYR A 123 16.27 1.78 5.21
C TYR A 123 15.29 1.69 4.03
N GLY A 124 14.19 2.45 3.99
CA GLY A 124 13.26 2.34 2.87
C GLY A 124 12.07 3.29 2.89
N PRO A 125 11.27 3.31 1.81
CA PRO A 125 10.06 4.10 1.74
C PRO A 125 9.07 3.66 2.84
N PRO A 126 8.17 4.55 3.29
CA PRO A 126 7.06 4.16 4.16
C PRO A 126 6.30 2.99 3.56
N LYS A 127 6.26 1.87 4.30
CA LYS A 127 5.39 0.75 3.96
C LYS A 127 4.11 0.85 4.79
N VAL A 128 2.99 0.93 4.08
CA VAL A 128 1.64 0.87 4.63
C VAL A 128 0.92 -0.27 3.90
N GLN A 129 0.23 -1.12 4.64
CA GLN A 129 -0.60 -2.18 4.06
C GLN A 129 -1.98 -2.16 4.67
N VAL A 130 -2.99 -2.39 3.85
CA VAL A 130 -4.38 -2.50 4.29
C VAL A 130 -4.78 -3.96 4.23
N TYR A 131 -5.35 -4.46 5.33
CA TYR A 131 -5.88 -5.82 5.41
C TYR A 131 -7.07 -5.85 6.36
N ASN A 132 -8.17 -6.51 5.97
CA ASN A 132 -9.42 -6.61 6.72
C ASN A 132 -9.86 -5.27 7.37
N ASP A 133 -9.92 -4.25 6.52
CA ASP A 133 -10.36 -2.90 6.88
C ASP A 133 -9.52 -2.24 7.98
N ALA A 134 -8.26 -2.65 8.10
CA ALA A 134 -7.30 -2.06 9.00
C ALA A 134 -6.03 -1.68 8.24
N MET A 135 -5.47 -0.53 8.59
CA MET A 135 -4.18 -0.07 8.11
C MET A 135 -3.09 -0.55 9.07
N TYR A 136 -2.04 -1.15 8.50
CA TYR A 136 -0.85 -1.61 9.19
C TYR A 136 0.36 -0.83 8.68
N PHE A 137 1.20 -0.37 9.60
CA PHE A 137 2.41 0.37 9.28
C PHE A 137 3.39 0.31 10.44
N ILE A 138 4.68 0.48 10.16
CA ILE A 138 5.70 0.62 11.21
C ILE A 138 5.79 2.08 11.63
N ASP A 139 5.68 2.33 12.92
CA ASP A 139 5.87 3.61 13.57
C ASP A 139 7.06 3.49 14.53
N ASP A 140 8.16 4.16 14.22
CA ASP A 140 9.46 3.97 14.89
C ASP A 140 9.93 2.51 14.76
N ILE A 141 9.83 1.72 15.83
CA ILE A 141 10.16 0.28 15.85
C ILE A 141 8.94 -0.58 16.12
N ARG A 142 7.71 -0.08 15.93
CA ARG A 142 6.49 -0.78 16.34
C ARG A 142 5.57 -0.99 15.16
N LEU A 143 5.13 -2.22 14.94
CA LEU A 143 4.03 -2.47 14.02
C LEU A 143 2.74 -1.94 14.65
N LYS A 144 2.14 -0.95 14.00
CA LYS A 144 0.88 -0.33 14.38
C LYS A 144 -0.27 -0.86 13.53
N LYS A 145 -1.45 -0.83 14.12
CA LYS A 145 -2.73 -1.08 13.45
C LYS A 145 -3.67 0.09 13.72
N LEU A 146 -4.20 0.71 12.67
CA LEU A 146 -5.32 1.64 12.76
C LEU A 146 -6.57 0.93 12.24
N LYS A 147 -7.59 0.82 13.10
CA LYS A 147 -8.92 0.31 12.74
C LYS A 147 -9.97 1.11 13.50
N ASP A 148 -11.02 1.54 12.82
CA ASP A 148 -12.13 2.29 13.41
C ASP A 148 -11.68 3.52 14.21
N ASP A 149 -10.76 4.32 13.62
CA ASP A 149 -10.03 5.44 14.25
C ASP A 149 -9.24 5.11 15.53
N SER A 150 -9.16 3.84 15.91
CA SER A 150 -8.38 3.36 17.05
C SER A 150 -7.02 2.86 16.62
N LEU A 151 -5.96 3.45 17.19
CA LEU A 151 -4.57 3.07 16.95
C LEU A 151 -4.09 2.14 18.06
N SER A 152 -3.61 0.95 17.70
CA SER A 152 -2.99 0.00 18.61
C SER A 152 -1.61 -0.43 18.14
N THR A 153 -0.78 -0.88 19.10
CA THR A 153 0.47 -1.59 18.78
C THR A 153 0.15 -3.07 18.64
N VAL A 154 0.60 -3.67 17.55
CA VAL A 154 0.47 -5.10 17.27
C VAL A 154 1.67 -5.85 17.82
N VAL A 155 2.87 -5.49 17.35
CA VAL A 155 4.14 -6.12 17.72
C VAL A 155 5.18 -5.02 17.99
N PRO A 156 5.90 -5.05 19.13
CA PRO A 156 7.04 -4.17 19.37
C PRO A 156 8.28 -4.64 18.57
N ASP A 157 9.30 -3.79 18.48
CA ASP A 157 10.62 -4.10 17.92
C ASP A 157 10.62 -4.72 16.51
N VAL A 158 9.78 -4.18 15.63
CA VAL A 158 9.64 -4.59 14.22
C VAL A 158 10.40 -3.67 13.28
N SER A 159 11.28 -4.24 12.46
CA SER A 159 12.06 -3.50 11.45
C SER A 159 11.46 -3.57 10.04
N ILE A 160 10.88 -4.72 9.64
CA ILE A 160 10.05 -4.88 8.44
C ILE A 160 8.85 -5.76 8.75
N PHE A 161 7.79 -5.60 7.96
CA PHE A 161 6.61 -6.46 8.03
C PHE A 161 6.04 -6.71 6.64
N ASP A 162 5.25 -7.77 6.50
CA ASP A 162 4.40 -8.01 5.33
C ASP A 162 3.14 -8.78 5.74
N ILE A 163 2.00 -8.46 5.13
CA ILE A 163 0.75 -9.20 5.30
C ILE A 163 0.33 -9.72 3.94
N ASN A 164 0.19 -11.04 3.82
CA ASN A 164 -0.26 -11.63 2.56
C ASN A 164 -1.80 -11.55 2.42
N LYS A 165 -2.30 -11.90 1.23
CA LYS A 165 -3.75 -11.88 0.92
C LYS A 165 -4.62 -12.80 1.80
N HIS A 166 -4.01 -13.74 2.53
CA HIS A 166 -4.68 -14.66 3.45
C HIS A 166 -4.59 -14.20 4.91
N GLY A 167 -3.92 -13.08 5.18
CA GLY A 167 -3.75 -12.54 6.53
C GLY A 167 -2.53 -13.06 7.28
N LEU A 168 -1.68 -13.86 6.65
CA LEU A 168 -0.43 -14.27 7.30
C LEU A 168 0.48 -13.06 7.44
N LEU A 169 0.72 -12.65 8.69
CA LEU A 169 1.61 -11.56 9.04
C LEU A 169 3.02 -12.11 9.21
N PHE A 170 3.98 -11.49 8.55
CA PHE A 170 5.41 -11.69 8.77
C PHE A 170 6.01 -10.42 9.37
N VAL A 171 6.87 -10.57 10.37
CA VAL A 171 7.61 -9.47 11.00
C VAL A 171 9.06 -9.88 11.20
N SER A 172 9.98 -8.92 11.13
CA SER A 172 11.36 -9.12 11.57
C SER A 172 11.65 -8.36 12.85
N GLU A 173 12.39 -9.00 13.74
CA GLU A 173 12.94 -8.43 14.97
C GLU A 173 14.47 -8.41 14.86
N GLU A 174 15.09 -7.30 15.24
CA GLU A 174 16.54 -7.22 15.37
C GLU A 174 16.94 -7.59 16.81
N THR A 175 17.65 -8.70 16.99
CA THR A 175 18.16 -9.12 18.30
C THR A 175 19.69 -9.02 18.34
N PRO A 176 20.31 -9.05 19.54
CA PRO A 176 21.77 -9.07 19.66
C PRO A 176 22.44 -10.24 18.92
N GLU A 177 21.71 -11.33 18.66
CA GLU A 177 22.18 -12.52 17.94
C GLU A 177 21.91 -12.47 16.42
N GLY A 178 21.27 -11.41 15.93
CA GLY A 178 20.94 -11.21 14.52
C GLY A 178 19.45 -10.95 14.27
N ILE A 179 19.06 -10.93 12.99
CA ILE A 179 17.67 -10.70 12.59
C ILE A 179 16.89 -12.01 12.71
N ARG A 180 15.78 -11.98 13.45
CA ARG A 180 14.80 -13.07 13.52
C ARG A 180 13.57 -12.69 12.72
N ILE A 181 12.96 -13.67 12.07
CA ILE A 181 11.69 -13.50 11.37
C ILE A 181 10.66 -14.33 12.10
N TYR A 182 9.51 -13.72 12.38
CA TYR A 182 8.34 -14.39 12.94
C TYR A 182 7.17 -14.30 11.99
N PHE A 183 6.21 -15.21 12.16
CA PHE A 183 4.92 -15.13 11.52
C PHE A 183 3.80 -15.27 12.54
N SER A 184 2.63 -14.72 12.21
CA SER A 184 1.39 -14.89 12.96
C SER A 184 0.21 -15.08 12.02
N GLU A 185 -0.63 -16.06 12.34
CA GLU A 185 -1.91 -16.34 11.68
C GLU A 185 -3.05 -15.47 12.23
N ASP A 186 -2.86 -14.87 13.41
CA ASP A 186 -3.83 -14.00 14.08
C ASP A 186 -3.54 -12.50 13.86
N HIS A 187 -2.62 -12.16 12.96
CA HIS A 187 -2.17 -10.81 12.66
C HIS A 187 -1.52 -10.10 13.86
N GLY A 188 -0.84 -10.85 14.71
CA GLY A 188 -0.14 -10.39 15.91
C GLY A 188 -1.09 -9.88 17.00
N MET A 189 -2.34 -10.36 17.00
CA MET A 189 -3.30 -10.02 18.07
C MET A 189 -2.89 -10.63 19.41
N THR A 190 -2.18 -11.76 19.39
CA THR A 190 -1.55 -12.34 20.57
C THR A 190 -0.07 -12.59 20.30
N VAL A 191 0.81 -11.96 21.08
CA VAL A 191 2.28 -12.08 20.94
C VAL A 191 2.72 -13.55 21.05
N ASP A 192 2.05 -14.34 21.89
CA ASP A 192 2.34 -15.77 22.07
C ASP A 192 2.12 -16.63 20.82
N THR A 193 1.43 -16.12 19.79
CA THR A 193 1.27 -16.82 18.50
C THR A 193 2.39 -16.50 17.50
N LEU A 194 3.27 -15.53 17.79
CA LEU A 194 4.43 -15.26 16.95
C LEU A 194 5.39 -16.43 17.00
N SER A 195 5.44 -17.17 15.91
CA SER A 195 6.31 -18.33 15.76
C SER A 195 7.51 -17.96 14.91
N PRO A 196 8.74 -18.43 15.24
CA PRO A 196 9.87 -18.22 14.36
C PRO A 196 9.55 -18.82 12.99
N HIS A 197 9.87 -18.09 11.94
CA HIS A 197 9.68 -18.56 10.59
C HIS A 197 10.36 -19.93 10.44
N PRO A 198 9.69 -20.93 9.85
CA PRO A 198 10.29 -22.24 9.64
C PRO A 198 11.66 -22.07 8.97
N SER A 199 12.71 -22.65 9.56
CA SER A 199 14.09 -22.58 9.05
C SER A 199 14.30 -23.41 7.78
N ILE A 200 13.24 -23.76 7.06
CA ILE A 200 13.23 -24.83 6.06
C ILE A 200 12.85 -24.26 4.71
N PHE A 201 13.78 -23.59 4.04
CA PHE A 201 13.91 -23.69 2.59
C PHE A 201 15.41 -23.57 2.25
N GLY A 202 16.11 -24.71 2.24
CA GLY A 202 17.27 -24.82 1.35
C GLY A 202 16.83 -24.52 -0.10
N PRO A 203 17.73 -24.09 -0.98
CA PRO A 203 17.41 -23.36 -2.23
C PRO A 203 16.48 -24.03 -3.27
N ASN A 204 15.86 -25.19 -3.01
CA ASN A 204 15.12 -25.98 -4.00
C ASN A 204 13.86 -26.72 -3.50
N GLN A 205 13.10 -26.21 -2.52
CA GLN A 205 11.88 -26.91 -2.05
C GLN A 205 10.59 -26.06 -2.15
N LEU A 206 10.43 -25.32 -3.26
CA LEU A 206 9.12 -24.82 -3.69
C LEU A 206 8.45 -25.86 -4.60
N THR A 207 8.04 -26.98 -4.01
CA THR A 207 7.00 -27.81 -4.62
C THR A 207 6.07 -28.30 -3.52
N ASN A 208 4.84 -27.78 -3.55
CA ASN A 208 3.66 -28.28 -2.85
C ASN A 208 3.56 -28.00 -1.34
N ALA A 209 3.29 -26.73 -0.98
CA ALA A 209 2.50 -26.43 0.21
C ALA A 209 1.05 -26.17 -0.22
N GLN A 210 0.25 -27.22 -0.31
CA GLN A 210 -1.21 -27.09 -0.25
C GLN A 210 -1.57 -26.86 1.21
N ALA A 211 -2.27 -25.77 1.49
CA ALA A 211 -2.93 -25.53 2.77
C ALA A 211 -3.87 -26.70 3.09
N ARG A 212 -3.78 -27.22 4.31
CA ARG A 212 -4.85 -28.04 4.91
C ARG A 212 -5.81 -27.14 5.65
#